data_AF-A0A955XS61-F1
#
_entry.id   AF-A0A955XS61-F1
#
_cell.length_a   1.000
_cell.length_b   1.000
_cell.length_c   1.000
_cell.angle_alpha   90.00
_cell.angle_beta   90.00
_cell.angle_gamma   90.00
#
_symmetry.space_group_name_H-M   'P 1'
#
loop_
_entity.id
_entity.type
_entity.pdbx_description
1 polymer ?
#
loop_
_entity_poly.entity_id
_entity_poly.type
_entity_poly.pdbx_seq_one_letter_code
_entity_poly.pdbx_strand_id
1 'polypeptide(L)'
;TDDGAETDLDLGHYERFTSAKMSRGNNFTTGRIYHSVIQKERRGEYLGATIQVIPHVTDEIKKNVLEAAEGYDVVLCEIGGTVGDIEGLPFLEAIRQMRYDLGREATCYIHVTLVPYIQTAGELKTKPTQHSVAALRQIGIQPDILICRAERELEESIRHKIALFCNVPKNCVVTAKDVACIYELPLVFHEEELDVRICELMNIWSREPVLEHWKDIVRRVTQPSGEVNIAIVGKYVELTESYKSLNEALTHGGIANDVKVRLNYVDAEELESGDLSKLQNVDAVLVPGGFGSRGTEGKFAAVRYARENKVPFFGICLGLQSAVIEFARNACKLDGANSTEFDENAPHAVIDLMAEQVEVIDKGATMRLGAYPCRLVTGTKAREIYGKETISERHRHRWEVSNAYREVLAEHGMVFSGLSPDGKLVEMIELNNHPWFVGCQFHPEFLSKPTSPHPLFASFVAAALAHKAGKKS
;
A
#
# COMPACT_ATOMS: atom_id res chain seq x y z
N THR A 1 1.60 8.88 1.36
CA THR A 1 1.60 9.49 0.01
C THR A 1 2.86 10.31 -0.21
N ASP A 2 3.06 10.90 -1.40
CA ASP A 2 4.25 11.72 -1.72
C ASP A 2 4.35 12.96 -0.81
N ASP A 3 3.22 13.55 -0.41
CA ASP A 3 3.14 14.74 0.46
C ASP A 3 3.21 14.42 1.97
N GLY A 4 3.57 13.18 2.32
CA GLY A 4 3.72 12.75 3.70
C GLY A 4 2.42 12.53 4.46
N ALA A 5 1.27 12.53 3.80
CA ALA A 5 0.04 12.10 4.45
C ALA A 5 0.07 10.59 4.73
N GLU A 6 -0.28 10.26 5.96
CA GLU A 6 -0.65 8.91 6.38
C GLU A 6 -2.15 8.73 6.08
N THR A 7 -2.48 7.68 5.35
CA THR A 7 -3.83 7.46 4.83
C THR A 7 -4.27 6.04 5.07
N ASP A 8 -5.54 5.78 4.79
CA ASP A 8 -6.06 4.42 4.72
C ASP A 8 -5.30 3.59 3.65
N LEU A 9 -5.27 2.27 3.85
CA LEU A 9 -4.63 1.32 2.94
C LEU A 9 -5.28 1.31 1.55
N ASP A 10 -6.57 1.65 1.47
CA ASP A 10 -7.35 1.63 0.24
C ASP A 10 -6.80 2.59 -0.83
N LEU A 11 -6.19 3.70 -0.42
CA LEU A 11 -5.53 4.62 -1.35
C LEU A 11 -4.38 3.95 -2.11
N GLY A 12 -3.75 2.94 -1.50
CA GLY A 12 -2.74 2.11 -2.15
C GLY A 12 -3.32 1.30 -3.31
N HIS A 13 -4.59 0.90 -3.25
CA HIS A 13 -5.27 0.24 -4.37
C HIS A 13 -5.48 1.21 -5.53
N TYR A 14 -5.95 2.43 -5.27
CA TYR A 14 -6.11 3.42 -6.35
C TYR A 14 -4.79 3.72 -7.06
N GLU A 15 -3.70 3.92 -6.31
CA GLU A 15 -2.39 4.16 -6.93
C GLU A 15 -1.89 2.96 -7.74
N ARG A 16 -2.21 1.71 -7.37
CA ARG A 16 -1.74 0.52 -8.11
C ARG A 16 -2.51 0.27 -9.40
N PHE A 17 -3.81 0.50 -9.39
CA PHE A 17 -4.66 0.27 -10.55
C PHE A 17 -4.72 1.45 -11.52
N THR A 18 -4.25 2.63 -11.10
CA THR A 18 -4.28 3.85 -11.91
C THR A 18 -2.90 4.52 -12.03
N SER A 19 -2.81 5.53 -12.88
CA SER A 19 -1.65 6.43 -12.93
C SER A 19 -1.74 7.59 -11.94
N ALA A 20 -2.83 7.71 -11.18
CA ALA A 20 -3.04 8.82 -10.27
C ALA A 20 -2.07 8.76 -9.09
N LYS A 21 -1.68 9.94 -8.62
CA LYS A 21 -0.90 10.11 -7.40
C LYS A 21 -1.84 10.61 -6.31
N MET A 22 -1.88 9.90 -5.20
CA MET A 22 -2.71 10.30 -4.08
C MET A 22 -1.96 11.29 -3.19
N SER A 23 -2.73 12.15 -2.54
CA SER A 23 -2.27 13.18 -1.61
C SER A 23 -3.18 13.21 -0.38
N ARG A 24 -2.86 14.08 0.59
CA ARG A 24 -3.72 14.42 1.71
C ARG A 24 -5.12 14.88 1.29
N GLY A 25 -5.25 15.43 0.08
CA GLY A 25 -6.52 15.84 -0.51
C GLY A 25 -7.39 14.69 -1.02
N ASN A 26 -6.92 13.44 -0.95
CA ASN A 26 -7.66 12.28 -1.48
C ASN A 26 -8.19 11.35 -0.39
N ASN A 27 -7.95 11.65 0.90
CA ASN A 27 -8.47 10.88 2.03
C ASN A 27 -9.07 11.80 3.08
N PHE A 28 -10.39 11.80 3.22
CA PHE A 28 -11.10 12.61 4.21
C PHE A 28 -11.77 11.73 5.24
N THR A 29 -11.44 11.97 6.51
CA THR A 29 -12.09 11.30 7.63
C THR A 29 -13.08 12.23 8.30
N THR A 30 -14.10 11.67 8.96
CA THR A 30 -15.04 12.43 9.80
C THR A 30 -14.31 13.35 10.76
N GLY A 31 -13.23 12.87 11.40
CA GLY A 31 -12.40 13.68 12.29
C GLY A 31 -11.83 14.94 11.63
N ARG A 32 -11.29 14.82 10.40
CA ARG A 32 -10.74 15.97 9.66
C ARG A 32 -11.82 16.99 9.27
N ILE A 33 -12.96 16.50 8.77
CA ILE A 33 -14.08 17.35 8.36
C ILE A 33 -14.62 18.13 9.57
N TYR A 34 -14.93 17.44 10.67
CA TYR A 34 -15.47 18.08 11.86
C TYR A 34 -14.45 19.03 12.50
N HIS A 35 -13.16 18.67 12.51
CA HIS A 35 -12.11 19.57 12.99
C HIS A 35 -12.05 20.88 12.19
N SER A 36 -12.12 20.79 10.85
CA SER A 36 -12.17 21.98 9.98
C SER A 36 -13.36 22.89 10.31
N VAL A 37 -14.57 22.31 10.38
CA VAL A 37 -15.80 23.06 10.70
C VAL A 37 -15.71 23.74 12.07
N ILE A 38 -15.25 23.02 13.09
CA ILE A 38 -15.08 23.58 14.45
C ILE A 38 -14.04 24.71 14.44
N GLN A 39 -12.93 24.56 13.72
CA GLN A 39 -11.92 25.63 13.63
C GLN A 39 -12.46 26.89 12.94
N LYS A 40 -13.23 26.74 11.85
CA LYS A 40 -13.87 27.85 11.15
C LYS A 40 -14.87 28.59 12.05
N GLU A 41 -15.63 27.84 12.86
CA GLU A 41 -16.51 28.40 13.89
C GLU A 41 -15.75 29.23 14.91
N ARG A 42 -14.66 28.70 15.47
CA ARG A 42 -13.82 29.42 16.45
C ARG A 42 -13.17 30.68 15.88
N ARG A 43 -12.89 30.71 14.57
CA ARG A 43 -12.37 31.89 13.86
C ARG A 43 -13.44 32.91 13.48
N GLY A 44 -14.72 32.62 13.72
CA GLY A 44 -15.83 33.51 13.41
C GLY A 44 -16.22 33.55 11.93
N GLU A 45 -15.80 32.56 11.13
CA GLU A 45 -16.07 32.52 9.67
C GLU A 45 -17.58 32.37 9.36
N TYR A 46 -18.36 31.85 10.29
CA TYR A 46 -19.81 31.71 10.16
C TYR A 46 -20.59 32.90 10.75
N LEU A 47 -19.92 34.02 11.06
CA LEU A 47 -20.54 35.29 11.49
C LEU A 47 -21.51 35.17 12.69
N GLY A 48 -21.24 34.23 13.60
CA GLY A 48 -22.07 33.98 14.79
C GLY A 48 -23.31 33.12 14.55
N ALA A 49 -23.46 32.50 13.36
CA ALA A 49 -24.53 31.55 13.09
C ALA A 49 -24.35 30.22 13.86
N THR A 50 -25.46 29.56 14.18
CA THR A 50 -25.45 28.23 14.81
C THR A 50 -25.01 27.16 13.80
N ILE A 51 -23.92 26.46 14.13
CA ILE A 51 -23.39 25.38 13.29
C ILE A 51 -24.25 24.13 13.39
N GLN A 52 -24.48 23.51 12.23
CA GLN A 52 -25.35 22.35 12.03
C GLN A 52 -24.68 21.38 11.05
N VAL A 53 -25.10 20.11 11.05
CA VAL A 53 -24.61 19.10 10.08
C VAL A 53 -24.94 19.53 8.65
N ILE A 54 -26.19 19.94 8.42
CA ILE A 54 -26.62 20.55 7.16
C ILE A 54 -26.86 22.05 7.43
N PRO A 55 -26.25 22.98 6.66
CA PRO A 55 -25.40 22.72 5.51
C PRO A 55 -23.90 22.60 5.86
N HIS A 56 -23.45 23.02 7.05
CA HIS A 56 -22.02 23.30 7.30
C HIS A 56 -21.08 22.08 7.15
N VAL A 57 -21.45 20.91 7.69
CA VAL A 57 -20.62 19.69 7.55
C VAL A 57 -20.73 19.15 6.12
N THR A 58 -21.93 19.13 5.54
CA THR A 58 -22.14 18.67 4.16
C THR A 58 -21.43 19.55 3.14
N ASP A 59 -21.44 20.87 3.32
CA ASP A 59 -20.73 21.83 2.47
C ASP A 59 -19.22 21.66 2.59
N GLU A 60 -18.70 21.38 3.79
CA GLU A 60 -17.28 21.06 3.95
C GLU A 60 -16.92 19.80 3.17
N ILE A 61 -17.74 18.75 3.22
CA ILE A 61 -17.53 17.52 2.45
C ILE A 61 -17.57 17.81 0.95
N LYS A 62 -18.61 18.49 0.45
CA LYS A 62 -18.75 18.86 -0.97
C LYS A 62 -17.55 19.66 -1.46
N LYS A 63 -17.13 20.65 -0.69
CA LYS A 63 -15.96 21.48 -1.00
C LYS A 63 -14.70 20.62 -1.18
N ASN A 64 -14.43 19.71 -0.25
CA ASN A 64 -13.26 18.84 -0.32
C ASN A 64 -13.28 17.90 -1.54
N VAL A 65 -14.46 17.37 -1.91
CA VAL A 65 -14.61 16.55 -3.13
C VAL A 65 -14.34 17.38 -4.39
N LEU A 66 -14.88 18.59 -4.47
CA LEU A 66 -14.68 19.49 -5.63
C LEU A 66 -13.22 19.95 -5.75
N GLU A 67 -12.57 20.29 -4.63
CA GLU A 67 -11.14 20.63 -4.62
C GLU A 67 -10.27 19.44 -5.08
N ALA A 68 -10.60 18.22 -4.66
CA ALA A 68 -9.91 17.01 -5.10
C ALA A 68 -10.15 16.70 -6.60
N ALA A 69 -11.20 17.26 -7.19
CA ALA A 69 -11.55 17.08 -8.61
C ALA A 69 -10.84 18.06 -9.55
N GLU A 70 -10.26 19.14 -9.03
CA GLU A 70 -9.62 20.15 -9.86
C GLU A 70 -8.50 19.55 -10.74
N GLY A 71 -8.61 19.78 -12.05
CA GLY A 71 -7.64 19.30 -13.03
C GLY A 71 -7.83 17.86 -13.50
N TYR A 72 -8.92 17.18 -13.12
CA TYR A 72 -9.25 15.82 -13.55
C TYR A 72 -10.59 15.78 -14.30
N ASP A 73 -10.72 14.85 -15.27
CA ASP A 73 -11.97 14.66 -16.02
C ASP A 73 -13.03 13.90 -15.21
N VAL A 74 -12.60 12.95 -14.37
CA VAL A 74 -13.47 12.08 -13.56
C VAL A 74 -12.86 11.88 -12.18
N VAL A 75 -13.68 11.99 -11.14
CA VAL A 75 -13.33 11.61 -9.77
C VAL A 75 -14.12 10.39 -9.34
N LEU A 76 -13.41 9.35 -8.92
CA LEU A 76 -13.97 8.24 -8.18
C LEU A 76 -13.99 8.61 -6.68
N CYS A 77 -15.17 8.80 -6.12
CA CYS A 77 -15.34 9.06 -4.69
C CYS A 77 -15.92 7.82 -4.00
N GLU A 78 -15.08 7.09 -3.27
CA GLU A 78 -15.53 6.01 -2.41
C GLU A 78 -16.02 6.57 -1.07
N ILE A 79 -17.21 6.12 -0.64
CA ILE A 79 -17.75 6.41 0.68
C ILE A 79 -17.59 5.15 1.52
N GLY A 80 -16.67 5.18 2.47
CA GLY A 80 -16.48 4.09 3.42
C GLY A 80 -17.69 3.87 4.34
N GLY A 81 -17.74 2.70 4.96
CA GLY A 81 -18.86 2.26 5.80
C GLY A 81 -19.97 1.58 5.01
N THR A 82 -21.07 1.22 5.69
CA THR A 82 -22.22 0.56 5.04
C THR A 82 -23.43 1.49 5.01
N VAL A 83 -24.15 1.50 3.88
CA VAL A 83 -25.42 2.25 3.77
C VAL A 83 -26.41 1.74 4.83
N GLY A 84 -26.87 2.66 5.67
CA GLY A 84 -27.72 2.37 6.83
C GLY A 84 -27.03 2.70 8.17
N ASP A 85 -25.71 2.82 8.17
CA ASP A 85 -24.95 3.18 9.36
C ASP A 85 -24.95 4.70 9.60
N ILE A 86 -24.98 5.08 10.89
CA ILE A 86 -25.07 6.48 11.32
C ILE A 86 -23.86 7.29 10.87
N GLU A 87 -22.67 6.68 10.86
CA GLU A 87 -21.40 7.35 10.53
C GLU A 87 -21.34 7.86 9.08
N GLY A 88 -22.02 7.20 8.14
CA GLY A 88 -22.02 7.54 6.72
C GLY A 88 -23.04 8.60 6.32
N LEU A 89 -24.02 8.93 7.19
CA LEU A 89 -25.14 9.82 6.84
C LEU A 89 -24.71 11.20 6.32
N PRO A 90 -23.73 11.91 6.93
CA PRO A 90 -23.29 13.20 6.39
C PRO A 90 -22.66 13.10 5.00
N PHE A 91 -21.92 12.02 4.71
CA PHE A 91 -21.31 11.81 3.39
C PHE A 91 -22.35 11.49 2.32
N LEU A 92 -23.31 10.63 2.64
CA LEU A 92 -24.41 10.29 1.72
C LEU A 92 -25.29 11.52 1.43
N GLU A 93 -25.60 12.33 2.44
CA GLU A 93 -26.33 13.58 2.23
C GLU A 93 -25.53 14.58 1.37
N ALA A 94 -24.20 14.67 1.57
CA ALA A 94 -23.35 15.54 0.77
C ALA A 94 -23.38 15.14 -0.71
N ILE A 95 -23.17 13.86 -1.06
CA ILE A 95 -23.21 13.44 -2.47
C ILE A 95 -24.60 13.57 -3.09
N ARG A 96 -25.66 13.42 -2.30
CA ARG A 96 -27.05 13.65 -2.74
C ARG A 96 -27.27 15.12 -3.14
N GLN A 97 -26.76 16.05 -2.33
CA GLN A 97 -26.75 17.47 -2.68
C GLN A 97 -25.86 17.76 -3.90
N MET A 98 -24.68 17.14 -4.01
CA MET A 98 -23.81 17.31 -5.18
C MET A 98 -24.51 16.93 -6.49
N ARG A 99 -25.28 15.83 -6.52
CA ARG A 99 -26.04 15.47 -7.72
C ARG A 99 -27.17 16.46 -8.03
N TYR A 100 -27.75 17.08 -7.01
CA TYR A 100 -28.69 18.18 -7.22
C TYR A 100 -28.01 19.40 -7.85
N ASP A 101 -26.79 19.73 -7.40
CA ASP A 101 -26.02 20.89 -7.88
C ASP A 101 -25.40 20.66 -9.28
N LEU A 102 -24.85 19.47 -9.54
CA LEU A 102 -24.11 19.12 -10.76
C LEU A 102 -24.97 18.49 -11.87
N GLY A 103 -26.11 17.90 -11.51
CA GLY A 103 -27.00 17.20 -12.43
C GLY A 103 -26.60 15.75 -12.71
N ARG A 104 -27.51 15.01 -13.36
CA ARG A 104 -27.37 13.57 -13.57
C ARG A 104 -26.27 13.19 -14.56
N GLU A 105 -26.05 14.01 -15.58
CA GLU A 105 -25.06 13.72 -16.63
C GLU A 105 -23.61 13.93 -16.15
N ALA A 106 -23.41 14.62 -15.02
CA ALA A 106 -22.11 14.85 -14.41
C ALA A 106 -21.84 13.98 -13.16
N THR A 107 -22.76 13.06 -12.83
CA THR A 107 -22.65 12.21 -11.63
C THR A 107 -23.15 10.80 -11.92
N CYS A 108 -22.42 9.77 -11.45
CA CYS A 108 -22.86 8.38 -11.52
C CYS A 108 -22.76 7.74 -10.13
N TYR A 109 -23.87 7.20 -9.62
CA TYR A 109 -23.90 6.45 -8.37
C TYR A 109 -23.75 4.96 -8.65
N ILE A 110 -22.66 4.38 -8.17
CA ILE A 110 -22.39 2.95 -8.23
C ILE A 110 -22.55 2.39 -6.82
N HIS A 111 -23.49 1.45 -6.64
CA HIS A 111 -23.75 0.83 -5.33
C HIS A 111 -23.28 -0.63 -5.32
N VAL A 112 -22.32 -0.94 -4.44
CA VAL A 112 -21.80 -2.30 -4.25
C VAL A 112 -22.70 -3.04 -3.26
N THR A 113 -23.08 -4.27 -3.61
CA THR A 113 -24.00 -5.08 -2.82
C THR A 113 -23.59 -6.55 -2.84
N LEU A 114 -23.97 -7.31 -1.81
CA LEU A 114 -23.70 -8.75 -1.71
C LEU A 114 -24.91 -9.57 -2.15
N VAL A 115 -24.70 -10.51 -3.07
CA VAL A 115 -25.67 -11.54 -3.47
C VAL A 115 -25.18 -12.89 -2.95
N PRO A 116 -25.52 -13.27 -1.70
CA PRO A 116 -24.97 -14.47 -1.07
C PRO A 116 -25.55 -15.76 -1.67
N TYR A 117 -24.71 -16.80 -1.75
CA TYR A 117 -25.12 -18.14 -2.08
C TYR A 117 -25.47 -18.92 -0.81
N ILE A 118 -26.68 -19.46 -0.73
CA ILE A 118 -27.11 -20.26 0.43
C ILE A 118 -26.90 -21.73 0.10
N GLN A 119 -25.79 -22.30 0.57
CA GLN A 119 -25.40 -23.68 0.28
C GLN A 119 -26.49 -24.71 0.57
N THR A 120 -27.22 -24.56 1.68
CA THR A 120 -28.31 -25.48 2.07
C THR A 120 -29.53 -25.41 1.14
N ALA A 121 -29.75 -24.27 0.47
CA ALA A 121 -30.85 -24.06 -0.45
C ALA A 121 -30.44 -24.19 -1.92
N GLY A 122 -29.14 -24.20 -2.21
CA GLY A 122 -28.60 -24.28 -3.57
C GLY A 122 -28.88 -23.05 -4.44
N GLU A 123 -29.20 -21.90 -3.86
CA GLU A 123 -29.59 -20.70 -4.62
C GLU A 123 -28.98 -19.39 -4.10
N LEU A 124 -28.80 -18.45 -5.02
CA LEU A 124 -28.41 -17.07 -4.75
C LEU A 124 -29.60 -16.26 -4.23
N LYS A 125 -29.38 -15.43 -3.21
CA LYS A 125 -30.44 -14.60 -2.60
C LYS A 125 -30.28 -13.14 -2.96
N THR A 126 -31.28 -12.60 -3.66
CA THR A 126 -31.31 -11.18 -4.07
C THR A 126 -31.84 -10.21 -3.00
N LYS A 127 -32.37 -10.73 -1.89
CA LYS A 127 -33.06 -9.91 -0.87
C LYS A 127 -32.14 -8.90 -0.17
N PRO A 128 -30.89 -9.26 0.21
CA PRO A 128 -29.95 -8.28 0.77
C PRO A 128 -29.74 -7.08 -0.15
N THR A 129 -29.56 -7.31 -1.45
CA THR A 129 -29.48 -6.24 -2.46
C THR A 129 -30.72 -5.37 -2.51
N GLN A 130 -31.91 -5.98 -2.53
CA GLN A 130 -33.17 -5.23 -2.57
C GLN A 130 -33.34 -4.32 -1.35
N HIS A 131 -33.01 -4.81 -0.15
CA HIS A 131 -33.10 -4.03 1.09
C HIS A 131 -32.03 -2.94 1.14
N SER A 132 -30.80 -3.23 0.70
CA SER A 132 -29.71 -2.27 0.65
C SER A 132 -30.04 -1.09 -0.29
N VAL A 133 -30.57 -1.37 -1.48
CA VAL A 133 -31.04 -0.32 -2.41
C VAL A 133 -32.26 0.42 -1.85
N ALA A 134 -33.15 -0.25 -1.12
CA ALA A 134 -34.26 0.44 -0.45
C ALA A 134 -33.76 1.43 0.61
N ALA A 135 -32.77 1.07 1.43
CA ALA A 135 -32.16 1.97 2.42
C ALA A 135 -31.49 3.18 1.74
N LEU A 136 -30.77 2.96 0.64
CA LEU A 136 -30.16 4.05 -0.14
C LEU A 136 -31.22 5.01 -0.72
N ARG A 137 -32.34 4.47 -1.23
CA ARG A 137 -33.45 5.28 -1.74
C ARG A 137 -34.21 6.05 -0.66
N GLN A 138 -34.30 5.51 0.56
CA GLN A 138 -34.94 6.19 1.69
C GLN A 138 -34.28 7.53 2.02
N ILE A 139 -32.97 7.64 1.79
CA ILE A 139 -32.21 8.89 1.94
C ILE A 139 -32.12 9.71 0.64
N GLY A 140 -32.90 9.36 -0.39
CA GLY A 140 -33.01 10.13 -1.63
C GLY A 140 -31.95 9.82 -2.69
N ILE A 141 -31.21 8.72 -2.57
CA ILE A 141 -30.19 8.31 -3.53
C ILE A 141 -30.70 7.11 -4.35
N GLN A 142 -30.84 7.30 -5.66
CA GLN A 142 -31.14 6.21 -6.60
C GLN A 142 -29.84 5.78 -7.28
N PRO A 143 -29.35 4.54 -7.08
CA PRO A 143 -28.16 4.07 -7.78
C PRO A 143 -28.42 3.99 -9.29
N ASP A 144 -27.39 4.32 -10.08
CA ASP A 144 -27.40 4.20 -11.53
C ASP A 144 -26.85 2.82 -11.96
N ILE A 145 -25.86 2.29 -11.23
CA ILE A 145 -25.25 0.98 -11.43
C ILE A 145 -25.23 0.20 -10.11
N LEU A 146 -25.49 -1.11 -10.19
CA LEU A 146 -25.32 -2.05 -9.09
C LEU A 146 -24.15 -2.98 -9.39
N ILE A 147 -23.16 -3.01 -8.50
CA ILE A 147 -22.11 -4.03 -8.52
C ILE A 147 -22.51 -5.12 -7.54
N CYS A 148 -22.96 -6.25 -8.07
CA CYS A 148 -23.43 -7.39 -7.31
C CYS A 148 -22.28 -8.36 -7.05
N ARG A 149 -21.65 -8.27 -5.88
CA ARG A 149 -20.64 -9.21 -5.41
C ARG A 149 -21.26 -10.59 -5.16
N ALA A 150 -20.72 -11.61 -5.81
CA ALA A 150 -21.23 -12.98 -5.72
C ALA A 150 -20.10 -14.02 -5.86
N GLU A 151 -20.28 -15.20 -5.30
CA GLU A 151 -19.33 -16.32 -5.47
C GLU A 151 -19.33 -16.87 -6.92
N ARG A 152 -20.38 -16.58 -7.69
CA ARG A 152 -20.64 -17.14 -9.03
C ARG A 152 -21.31 -16.11 -9.93
N GLU A 153 -21.26 -16.39 -11.23
CA GLU A 153 -21.97 -15.62 -12.25
C GLU A 153 -23.48 -15.54 -11.94
N LEU A 154 -24.09 -14.37 -12.11
CA LEU A 154 -25.52 -14.20 -11.90
C LEU A 154 -26.28 -14.70 -13.12
N GLU A 155 -27.23 -15.60 -12.91
CA GLU A 155 -28.16 -15.98 -13.96
C GLU A 155 -29.00 -14.77 -14.44
N GLU A 156 -29.36 -14.77 -15.71
CA GLU A 156 -30.20 -13.74 -16.34
C GLU A 156 -31.52 -13.49 -15.60
N SER A 157 -32.11 -14.55 -15.01
CA SER A 157 -33.32 -14.49 -14.21
C SER A 157 -33.12 -13.68 -12.91
N ILE A 158 -31.98 -13.87 -12.25
CA ILE A 158 -31.57 -13.15 -11.03
C ILE A 158 -31.26 -11.70 -11.36
N ARG A 159 -30.51 -11.46 -12.45
CA ARG A 159 -30.18 -10.12 -12.95
C ARG A 159 -31.44 -9.31 -13.24
N HIS A 160 -32.39 -9.91 -13.98
CA HIS A 160 -33.69 -9.30 -14.28
C HIS A 160 -34.50 -8.99 -13.01
N LYS A 161 -34.50 -9.91 -12.05
CA LYS A 161 -35.16 -9.71 -10.76
C LYS A 161 -34.56 -8.53 -9.99
N ILE A 162 -33.23 -8.48 -9.87
CA ILE A 162 -32.55 -7.36 -9.19
C ILE A 162 -32.89 -6.04 -9.88
N ALA A 163 -32.77 -5.97 -11.20
CA ALA A 163 -33.11 -4.79 -12.00
C ALA A 163 -34.53 -4.29 -11.72
N LEU A 164 -35.53 -5.19 -11.79
CA LEU A 164 -36.93 -4.87 -11.54
C LEU A 164 -37.18 -4.36 -10.11
N PHE A 165 -36.70 -5.06 -9.09
CA PHE A 165 -36.96 -4.69 -7.69
C PHE A 165 -36.19 -3.45 -7.23
N CYS A 166 -35.02 -3.21 -7.82
CA CYS A 166 -34.16 -2.07 -7.48
C CYS A 166 -34.43 -0.84 -8.34
N ASN A 167 -35.25 -0.97 -9.39
CA ASN A 167 -35.53 0.08 -10.38
C ASN A 167 -34.24 0.60 -11.04
N VAL A 168 -33.41 -0.32 -11.52
CA VAL A 168 -32.14 -0.06 -12.22
C VAL A 168 -32.19 -0.77 -13.58
N PRO A 169 -31.69 -0.17 -14.68
CA PRO A 169 -31.62 -0.85 -15.97
C PRO A 169 -30.89 -2.19 -15.87
N LYS A 170 -31.36 -3.19 -16.62
CA LYS A 170 -30.82 -4.56 -16.55
C LYS A 170 -29.33 -4.63 -16.88
N ASN A 171 -28.89 -3.84 -17.87
CA ASN A 171 -27.49 -3.69 -18.28
C ASN A 171 -26.64 -2.89 -17.28
N CYS A 172 -27.23 -2.32 -16.24
CA CYS A 172 -26.53 -1.68 -15.13
C CYS A 172 -26.49 -2.55 -13.86
N VAL A 173 -26.92 -3.82 -13.95
CA VAL A 173 -26.73 -4.82 -12.89
C VAL A 173 -25.52 -5.68 -13.26
N VAL A 174 -24.37 -5.30 -12.72
CA VAL A 174 -23.05 -5.85 -13.04
C VAL A 174 -22.68 -6.92 -12.04
N THR A 175 -22.19 -8.06 -12.52
CA THR A 175 -21.73 -9.17 -11.71
C THR A 175 -20.27 -8.97 -11.31
N ALA A 176 -20.01 -8.88 -10.00
CA ALA A 176 -18.66 -8.93 -9.45
C ALA A 176 -18.42 -10.32 -8.86
N LYS A 177 -18.05 -11.28 -9.72
CA LYS A 177 -17.71 -12.63 -9.24
C LYS A 177 -16.38 -12.63 -8.50
N ASP A 178 -16.20 -13.61 -7.61
CA ASP A 178 -14.90 -13.89 -7.03
C ASP A 178 -13.89 -14.27 -8.14
N VAL A 179 -12.72 -13.64 -8.12
CA VAL A 179 -11.63 -13.83 -9.09
C VAL A 179 -10.43 -14.50 -8.44
N ALA A 180 -9.59 -15.18 -9.23
CA ALA A 180 -8.43 -15.88 -8.69
C ALA A 180 -7.32 -14.92 -8.24
N CYS A 181 -7.19 -13.77 -8.90
CA CYS A 181 -6.37 -12.65 -8.45
C CYS A 181 -7.05 -11.30 -8.75
N ILE A 182 -6.74 -10.29 -7.93
CA ILE A 182 -7.37 -8.96 -8.03
C ILE A 182 -7.13 -8.26 -9.37
N TYR A 183 -6.07 -8.61 -10.09
CA TYR A 183 -5.73 -8.02 -11.39
C TYR A 183 -6.62 -8.52 -12.53
N GLU A 184 -7.50 -9.50 -12.27
CA GLU A 184 -8.55 -9.92 -13.21
C GLU A 184 -9.74 -8.96 -13.20
N LEU A 185 -9.94 -8.17 -12.14
CA LEU A 185 -11.11 -7.29 -12.01
C LEU A 185 -11.30 -6.33 -13.21
N PRO A 186 -10.25 -5.66 -13.76
CA PRO A 186 -10.42 -4.84 -14.94
C PRO A 186 -10.93 -5.63 -16.16
N LEU A 187 -10.53 -6.89 -16.31
CA LEU A 187 -10.98 -7.74 -17.42
C LEU A 187 -12.44 -8.17 -17.22
N VAL A 188 -12.77 -8.64 -16.01
CA VAL A 188 -14.14 -9.07 -15.66
C VAL A 188 -15.14 -7.92 -15.76
N PHE A 189 -14.78 -6.72 -15.28
CA PHE A 189 -15.67 -5.57 -15.38
C PHE A 189 -15.83 -5.05 -16.80
N HIS A 190 -14.81 -5.17 -17.64
CA HIS A 190 -14.94 -4.85 -19.06
C HIS A 190 -15.82 -5.87 -19.80
N GLU A 191 -15.71 -7.16 -19.47
CA GLU A 191 -16.60 -8.21 -20.00
C GLU A 191 -18.07 -7.96 -19.62
N GLU A 192 -18.33 -7.40 -18.44
CA GLU A 192 -19.66 -6.95 -18.00
C GLU A 192 -20.03 -5.53 -18.47
N GLU A 193 -19.23 -4.94 -19.37
CA GLU A 193 -19.43 -3.61 -19.98
C GLU A 193 -19.53 -2.44 -18.99
N LEU A 194 -19.00 -2.58 -17.77
CA LEU A 194 -19.15 -1.57 -16.70
C LEU A 194 -18.63 -0.19 -17.14
N ASP A 195 -17.44 -0.16 -17.74
CA ASP A 195 -16.79 1.06 -18.24
C ASP A 195 -17.59 1.74 -19.34
N VAL A 196 -18.21 0.95 -20.23
CA VAL A 196 -19.10 1.43 -21.29
C VAL A 196 -20.34 2.11 -20.67
N ARG A 197 -20.97 1.46 -19.69
CA ARG A 197 -22.16 2.02 -19.00
C ARG A 197 -21.85 3.31 -18.25
N ILE A 198 -20.70 3.39 -17.60
CA ILE A 198 -20.25 4.63 -16.94
C ILE A 198 -20.07 5.75 -17.97
N CYS A 199 -19.41 5.47 -19.11
CA CYS A 199 -19.22 6.46 -20.16
C CYS A 199 -20.55 6.94 -20.76
N GLU A 200 -21.50 6.04 -21.01
CA GLU A 200 -22.84 6.38 -21.50
C GLU A 200 -23.60 7.27 -20.51
N LEU A 201 -23.62 6.91 -19.22
CA LEU A 201 -24.34 7.65 -18.18
C LEU A 201 -23.77 9.05 -17.92
N MET A 202 -22.44 9.19 -18.06
CA MET A 202 -21.72 10.45 -17.83
C MET A 202 -21.44 11.23 -19.12
N ASN A 203 -21.97 10.79 -20.26
CA ASN A 203 -21.76 11.41 -21.58
C ASN A 203 -20.27 11.61 -21.93
N ILE A 204 -19.44 10.62 -21.60
CA ILE A 204 -18.00 10.61 -21.86
C ILE A 204 -17.72 9.92 -23.20
N TRP A 205 -17.03 10.62 -24.09
CA TRP A 205 -16.58 10.08 -25.37
C TRP A 205 -15.15 9.54 -25.25
N SER A 206 -15.00 8.22 -25.30
CA SER A 206 -13.71 7.55 -25.15
C SER A 206 -13.50 6.49 -26.24
N ARG A 207 -12.24 6.07 -26.40
CA ARG A 207 -11.88 4.91 -27.23
C ARG A 207 -11.99 3.62 -26.41
N GLU A 208 -12.05 2.47 -27.09
CA GLU A 208 -11.96 1.18 -26.42
C GLU A 208 -10.66 1.04 -25.58
N PRO A 209 -10.73 0.41 -24.40
CA PRO A 209 -9.58 0.23 -23.54
C PRO A 209 -8.58 -0.79 -24.10
N VAL A 210 -7.29 -0.55 -23.88
CA VAL A 210 -6.23 -1.49 -24.24
C VAL A 210 -5.96 -2.43 -23.06
N LEU A 211 -6.41 -3.68 -23.16
CA LEU A 211 -6.39 -4.64 -22.06
C LEU A 211 -5.25 -5.68 -22.13
N GLU A 212 -4.46 -5.69 -23.21
CA GLU A 212 -3.44 -6.72 -23.44
C GLU A 212 -2.41 -6.80 -22.31
N HIS A 213 -2.07 -5.64 -21.73
CA HIS A 213 -1.15 -5.57 -20.60
C HIS A 213 -1.74 -6.22 -19.33
N TRP A 214 -3.04 -6.02 -19.06
CA TRP A 214 -3.72 -6.67 -17.93
C TRP A 214 -3.83 -8.18 -18.13
N LYS A 215 -4.08 -8.64 -19.36
CA LYS A 215 -4.06 -10.07 -19.68
C LYS A 215 -2.69 -10.69 -19.41
N ASP A 216 -1.61 -10.02 -19.77
CA ASP A 216 -0.24 -10.49 -19.48
C ASP A 216 0.03 -10.58 -17.97
N ILE A 217 -0.38 -9.56 -17.21
CA ILE A 217 -0.27 -9.55 -15.74
C ILE A 217 -1.01 -10.74 -15.13
N VAL A 218 -2.28 -10.93 -15.50
CA VAL A 218 -3.09 -12.06 -15.01
C VAL A 218 -2.43 -13.39 -15.34
N ARG A 219 -1.93 -13.55 -16.57
CA ARG A 219 -1.21 -14.75 -17.00
C ARG A 219 0.03 -15.02 -16.13
N ARG A 220 0.87 -14.01 -15.86
CA ARG A 220 2.06 -14.18 -15.01
C ARG A 220 1.72 -14.54 -13.56
N VAL A 221 0.61 -14.05 -13.04
CA VAL A 221 0.19 -14.32 -11.65
C VAL A 221 -0.45 -15.70 -11.52
N THR A 222 -1.30 -16.07 -12.48
CA THR A 222 -2.07 -17.32 -12.44
C THR A 222 -1.32 -18.52 -13.01
N GLN A 223 -0.44 -18.30 -13.98
CA GLN A 223 0.35 -19.32 -14.69
C GLN A 223 1.84 -18.95 -14.79
N PRO A 224 2.54 -18.77 -13.66
CA PRO A 224 3.97 -18.42 -13.65
C PRO A 224 4.85 -19.58 -14.14
N SER A 225 5.99 -19.25 -14.74
CA SER A 225 6.95 -20.23 -15.27
C SER A 225 7.74 -20.99 -14.19
N GLY A 226 7.76 -20.48 -12.97
CA GLY A 226 8.48 -21.04 -11.84
C GLY A 226 8.06 -20.42 -10.52
N GLU A 227 8.86 -20.64 -9.47
CA GLU A 227 8.57 -20.13 -8.13
C GLU A 227 9.84 -19.89 -7.33
N VAL A 228 9.76 -19.00 -6.33
CA VAL A 228 10.80 -18.75 -5.31
C VAL A 228 10.19 -18.68 -3.93
N ASN A 229 10.96 -19.09 -2.92
CA ASN A 229 10.56 -19.03 -1.51
C ASN A 229 11.27 -17.87 -0.82
N ILE A 230 10.52 -16.90 -0.31
CA ILE A 230 11.07 -15.73 0.38
C ILE A 230 10.61 -15.73 1.82
N ALA A 231 11.56 -15.69 2.75
CA ALA A 231 11.26 -15.52 4.17
C ALA A 231 10.94 -14.04 4.46
N ILE A 232 9.78 -13.78 5.08
CA ILE A 232 9.42 -12.45 5.59
C ILE A 232 9.53 -12.51 7.10
N VAL A 233 10.58 -11.89 7.64
CA VAL A 233 10.90 -11.94 9.08
C VAL A 233 10.27 -10.73 9.77
N GLY A 234 9.05 -10.91 10.28
CA GLY A 234 8.20 -9.84 10.79
C GLY A 234 7.73 -10.09 12.23
N LYS A 235 6.98 -9.14 12.77
CA LYS A 235 6.38 -9.23 14.12
C LYS A 235 4.95 -9.76 14.09
N TYR A 236 4.20 -9.46 13.02
CA TYR A 236 2.77 -9.76 12.91
C TYR A 236 2.51 -10.76 11.78
N VAL A 237 3.03 -11.98 11.93
CA VAL A 237 2.93 -13.01 10.89
C VAL A 237 1.51 -13.54 10.67
N GLU A 238 0.64 -13.41 11.67
CA GLU A 238 -0.76 -13.85 11.59
C GLU A 238 -1.70 -12.82 10.93
N LEU A 239 -1.28 -11.54 10.88
CA LEU A 239 -2.07 -10.45 10.30
C LEU A 239 -1.49 -10.07 8.93
N THR A 240 -1.83 -10.86 7.91
CA THR A 240 -1.39 -10.65 6.52
C THR A 240 -1.69 -9.24 6.00
N GLU A 241 -2.77 -8.61 6.48
CA GLU A 241 -3.16 -7.24 6.16
C GLU A 241 -2.09 -6.19 6.54
N SER A 242 -1.34 -6.41 7.63
CA SER A 242 -0.27 -5.50 8.05
C SER A 242 0.85 -5.36 7.03
N TYR A 243 0.96 -6.33 6.11
CA TYR A 243 1.97 -6.39 5.05
C TYR A 243 1.36 -6.27 3.64
N LYS A 244 0.12 -5.80 3.50
CA LYS A 244 -0.58 -5.78 2.20
C LYS A 244 0.24 -5.15 1.08
N SER A 245 0.81 -3.96 1.29
CA SER A 245 1.65 -3.30 0.28
C SER A 245 2.93 -4.06 -0.04
N LEU A 246 3.58 -4.65 0.96
CA LEU A 246 4.77 -5.45 0.80
C LEU A 246 4.49 -6.73 -0.01
N ASN A 247 3.42 -7.44 0.33
CA ASN A 247 3.00 -8.67 -0.35
C ASN A 247 2.73 -8.42 -1.83
N GLU A 248 2.10 -7.29 -2.12
CA GLU A 248 1.78 -6.88 -3.49
C GLU A 248 3.03 -6.45 -4.24
N ALA A 249 3.93 -5.70 -3.62
CA ALA A 249 5.22 -5.36 -4.23
C ALA A 249 6.08 -6.59 -4.54
N LEU A 250 6.05 -7.62 -3.69
CA LEU A 250 6.69 -8.92 -3.96
C LEU A 250 5.99 -9.67 -5.10
N THR A 251 4.66 -9.63 -5.14
CA THR A 251 3.88 -10.17 -6.27
C THR A 251 4.26 -9.47 -7.58
N HIS A 252 4.43 -8.15 -7.57
CA HIS A 252 4.91 -7.38 -8.72
C HIS A 252 6.35 -7.78 -9.11
N GLY A 253 7.23 -8.04 -8.14
CA GLY A 253 8.55 -8.61 -8.39
C GLY A 253 8.47 -9.98 -9.06
N GLY A 254 7.50 -10.82 -8.67
CA GLY A 254 7.15 -12.07 -9.34
C GLY A 254 6.66 -11.87 -10.77
N ILE A 255 5.76 -10.91 -11.00
CA ILE A 255 5.30 -10.51 -12.34
C ILE A 255 6.48 -10.10 -13.21
N ALA A 256 7.39 -9.25 -12.72
CA ALA A 256 8.55 -8.82 -13.49
C ALA A 256 9.44 -9.99 -13.96
N ASN A 257 9.52 -11.05 -13.16
CA ASN A 257 10.38 -12.22 -13.40
C ASN A 257 9.64 -13.47 -13.89
N ASP A 258 8.33 -13.38 -14.13
CA ASP A 258 7.45 -14.50 -14.52
C ASP A 258 7.49 -15.71 -13.56
N VAL A 259 7.48 -15.45 -12.26
CA VAL A 259 7.53 -16.47 -11.20
C VAL A 259 6.58 -16.20 -10.05
N LYS A 260 6.13 -17.27 -9.39
CA LYS A 260 5.37 -17.20 -8.15
C LYS A 260 6.28 -16.91 -6.97
N VAL A 261 6.00 -15.86 -6.22
CA VAL A 261 6.66 -15.63 -4.92
C VAL A 261 5.87 -16.34 -3.82
N ARG A 262 6.48 -17.35 -3.20
CA ARG A 262 5.94 -18.01 -2.01
C ARG A 262 6.46 -17.29 -0.77
N LEU A 263 5.54 -16.68 -0.03
CA LEU A 263 5.84 -15.93 1.18
C LEU A 263 5.83 -16.87 2.38
N ASN A 264 6.99 -17.03 3.01
CA ASN A 264 7.14 -17.77 4.25
C ASN A 264 7.25 -16.75 5.40
N TYR A 265 6.15 -16.50 6.09
CA TYR A 265 6.17 -15.60 7.24
C TYR A 265 6.85 -16.29 8.42
N VAL A 266 7.87 -15.63 8.96
CA VAL A 266 8.66 -16.11 10.10
C VAL A 266 8.52 -15.08 11.21
N ASP A 267 8.05 -15.51 12.38
CA ASP A 267 7.96 -14.64 13.54
C ASP A 267 9.37 -14.35 14.04
N ALA A 268 9.73 -13.08 14.12
CA ALA A 268 11.03 -12.66 14.59
C ALA A 268 11.28 -13.12 16.05
N GLU A 269 10.26 -13.21 16.89
CA GLU A 269 10.44 -13.66 18.29
C GLU A 269 10.88 -15.12 18.39
N GLU A 270 10.46 -15.97 17.46
CA GLU A 270 10.88 -17.37 17.45
C GLU A 270 12.39 -17.51 17.16
N LEU A 271 12.95 -16.58 16.37
CA LEU A 271 14.36 -16.55 16.03
C LEU A 271 15.26 -16.06 17.18
N GLU A 272 14.70 -15.43 18.21
CA GLU A 272 15.45 -15.00 19.41
C GLU A 272 15.98 -16.18 20.23
N SER A 273 15.35 -17.35 20.09
CA SER A 273 15.83 -18.61 20.68
C SER A 273 17.16 -19.10 20.09
N GLY A 274 17.57 -18.55 18.95
CA GLY A 274 18.72 -19.00 18.17
C GLY A 274 18.42 -20.15 17.20
N ASP A 275 17.19 -20.68 17.18
CA ASP A 275 16.77 -21.64 16.15
C ASP A 275 16.49 -20.92 14.82
N LEU A 276 17.38 -21.12 13.84
CA LEU A 276 17.28 -20.57 12.49
C LEU A 276 16.75 -21.58 11.48
N SER A 277 16.19 -22.71 11.93
CA SER A 277 15.65 -23.78 11.06
C SER A 277 14.63 -23.25 10.05
N LYS A 278 13.80 -22.27 10.44
CA LYS A 278 12.79 -21.63 9.57
C LYS A 278 13.38 -20.82 8.41
N LEU A 279 14.66 -20.45 8.49
CA LEU A 279 15.37 -19.77 7.41
C LEU A 279 16.13 -20.76 6.51
N GLN A 280 16.17 -22.04 6.86
CA GLN A 280 16.77 -23.05 6.00
C GLN A 280 15.95 -23.22 4.72
N ASN A 281 16.63 -23.45 3.61
CA ASN A 281 16.03 -23.66 2.27
C ASN A 281 15.29 -22.47 1.66
N VAL A 282 15.29 -21.29 2.28
CA VAL A 282 14.70 -20.09 1.67
C VAL A 282 15.62 -19.55 0.57
N ASP A 283 15.02 -19.00 -0.48
CA ASP A 283 15.74 -18.47 -1.65
C ASP A 283 16.16 -17.01 -1.43
N ALA A 284 15.47 -16.31 -0.52
CA ALA A 284 15.83 -14.98 -0.05
C ALA A 284 15.22 -14.68 1.32
N VAL A 285 15.76 -13.66 2.01
CA VAL A 285 15.28 -13.15 3.30
C VAL A 285 14.94 -11.67 3.16
N LEU A 286 13.76 -11.28 3.66
CA LEU A 286 13.34 -9.89 3.73
C LEU A 286 12.98 -9.54 5.18
N VAL A 287 13.54 -8.45 5.68
CA VAL A 287 13.16 -7.84 6.96
C VAL A 287 12.40 -6.54 6.65
N PRO A 288 11.08 -6.49 6.91
CA PRO A 288 10.26 -5.32 6.58
C PRO A 288 10.41 -4.21 7.61
N GLY A 289 9.73 -3.10 7.37
CA GLY A 289 9.54 -2.06 8.38
C GLY A 289 8.81 -2.59 9.62
N GLY A 290 8.98 -1.90 10.74
CA GLY A 290 8.30 -2.22 11.98
C GLY A 290 8.53 -1.13 13.03
N PHE A 291 7.74 -1.16 14.09
CA PHE A 291 7.82 -0.20 15.19
C PHE A 291 7.99 -0.92 16.53
N GLY A 292 8.83 -0.35 17.38
CA GLY A 292 9.07 -0.83 18.75
C GLY A 292 10.07 -1.98 18.84
N SER A 293 10.45 -2.29 20.08
CA SER A 293 11.59 -3.15 20.44
C SER A 293 11.33 -4.66 20.41
N ARG A 294 10.10 -5.11 20.14
CA ARG A 294 9.75 -6.54 20.17
C ARG A 294 10.28 -7.27 18.93
N GLY A 295 10.94 -8.42 19.12
CA GLY A 295 11.44 -9.26 18.04
C GLY A 295 12.68 -8.69 17.32
N THR A 296 13.40 -7.73 17.92
CA THR A 296 14.55 -7.08 17.26
C THR A 296 15.75 -8.01 17.18
N GLU A 297 16.03 -8.80 18.21
CA GLU A 297 17.18 -9.72 18.21
C GLU A 297 17.01 -10.83 17.17
N GLY A 298 15.78 -11.31 16.96
CA GLY A 298 15.49 -12.28 15.91
C GLY A 298 15.65 -11.73 14.50
N LYS A 299 15.34 -10.44 14.28
CA LYS A 299 15.65 -9.76 13.00
C LYS A 299 17.15 -9.67 12.80
N PHE A 300 17.93 -9.34 13.83
CA PHE A 300 19.40 -9.32 13.74
C PHE A 300 19.94 -10.73 13.42
N ALA A 301 19.38 -11.78 14.03
CA ALA A 301 19.75 -13.15 13.73
C ALA A 301 19.44 -13.53 12.26
N ALA A 302 18.30 -13.09 11.71
CA ALA A 302 17.95 -13.30 10.31
C ALA A 302 18.86 -12.55 9.33
N VAL A 303 19.21 -11.30 9.63
CA VAL A 303 20.19 -10.54 8.86
C VAL A 303 21.54 -11.28 8.85
N ARG A 304 22.02 -11.68 10.03
CA ARG A 304 23.29 -12.40 10.18
C ARG A 304 23.28 -13.68 9.35
N TYR A 305 22.20 -14.46 9.45
CA TYR A 305 22.02 -15.66 8.66
C TYR A 305 22.16 -15.37 7.16
N ALA A 306 21.44 -14.37 6.65
CA ALA A 306 21.49 -14.02 5.24
C ALA A 306 22.90 -13.58 4.81
N ARG A 307 23.53 -12.69 5.58
CA ARG A 307 24.88 -12.16 5.33
C ARG A 307 25.94 -13.27 5.30
N GLU A 308 25.96 -14.14 6.31
CA GLU A 308 26.99 -15.18 6.47
C GLU A 308 26.80 -16.34 5.48
N ASN A 309 25.55 -16.66 5.11
CA ASN A 309 25.23 -17.74 4.18
C ASN A 309 25.05 -17.28 2.73
N LYS A 310 25.33 -16.01 2.43
CA LYS A 310 25.18 -15.39 1.10
C LYS A 310 23.77 -15.53 0.50
N VAL A 311 22.74 -15.57 1.36
CA VAL A 311 21.34 -15.63 0.93
C VAL A 311 20.87 -14.21 0.59
N PRO A 312 20.28 -13.94 -0.58
CA PRO A 312 19.79 -12.62 -0.95
C PRO A 312 18.98 -11.96 0.17
N PHE A 313 19.35 -10.74 0.55
CA PHE A 313 18.78 -10.02 1.69
C PHE A 313 18.22 -8.65 1.29
N PHE A 314 16.96 -8.38 1.65
CA PHE A 314 16.33 -7.06 1.51
C PHE A 314 15.86 -6.51 2.86
N GLY A 315 16.43 -5.37 3.29
CA GLY A 315 16.00 -4.65 4.48
C GLY A 315 15.23 -3.37 4.14
N ILE A 316 14.02 -3.20 4.66
CA ILE A 316 13.18 -2.00 4.42
C ILE A 316 12.97 -1.25 5.73
N CYS A 317 13.29 0.05 5.75
CA CYS A 317 13.21 0.92 6.92
C CYS A 317 13.95 0.28 8.12
N LEU A 318 13.20 -0.27 9.09
CA LEU A 318 13.76 -1.03 10.20
C LEU A 318 14.66 -2.20 9.74
N GLY A 319 14.41 -2.79 8.58
CA GLY A 319 15.28 -3.81 8.01
C GLY A 319 16.68 -3.28 7.64
N LEU A 320 16.80 -2.06 7.12
CA LEU A 320 18.10 -1.41 6.94
C LEU A 320 18.77 -1.18 8.29
N GLN A 321 18.03 -0.66 9.27
CA GLN A 321 18.57 -0.36 10.59
C GLN A 321 19.07 -1.63 11.30
N SER A 322 18.30 -2.71 11.18
CA SER A 322 18.68 -4.04 11.67
C SER A 322 19.94 -4.56 11.00
N ALA A 323 20.11 -4.30 9.70
CA ALA A 323 21.33 -4.65 8.98
C ALA A 323 22.55 -3.86 9.44
N VAL A 324 22.40 -2.55 9.72
CA VAL A 324 23.48 -1.73 10.29
C VAL A 324 23.87 -2.22 11.68
N ILE A 325 22.88 -2.47 12.56
CA ILE A 325 23.13 -2.92 13.94
C ILE A 325 23.81 -4.29 13.95
N GLU A 326 23.29 -5.26 13.20
CA GLU A 326 23.88 -6.60 13.10
C GLU A 326 25.32 -6.54 12.59
N PHE A 327 25.58 -5.74 11.56
CA PHE A 327 26.91 -5.60 10.97
C PHE A 327 27.89 -4.93 11.93
N ALA A 328 27.45 -3.88 12.65
CA ALA A 328 28.25 -3.22 13.67
C ALA A 328 28.68 -4.20 14.77
N ARG A 329 27.74 -4.98 15.31
CA ARG A 329 28.03 -5.98 16.35
C ARG A 329 28.99 -7.06 15.84
N ASN A 330 28.69 -7.67 14.70
CA ASN A 330 29.35 -8.90 14.30
C ASN A 330 30.59 -8.69 13.43
N ALA A 331 30.50 -7.80 12.44
CA ALA A 331 31.60 -7.54 11.50
C ALA A 331 32.58 -6.49 12.05
N CYS A 332 32.08 -5.43 12.69
CA CYS A 332 32.91 -4.35 13.24
C CYS A 332 33.33 -4.55 14.70
N LYS A 333 32.81 -5.60 15.38
CA LYS A 333 33.08 -5.92 16.80
C LYS A 333 32.71 -4.80 17.77
N LEU A 334 31.68 -4.03 17.44
CA LEU A 334 31.09 -3.02 18.33
C LEU A 334 30.04 -3.70 19.21
N ASP A 335 30.50 -4.43 20.22
CA ASP A 335 29.63 -5.14 21.16
C ASP A 335 28.66 -4.16 21.86
N GLY A 336 27.38 -4.49 21.85
CA GLY A 336 26.34 -3.59 22.38
C GLY A 336 25.89 -2.48 21.42
N ALA A 337 26.30 -2.51 20.14
CA ALA A 337 25.73 -1.60 19.15
C ALA A 337 24.22 -1.74 19.02
N ASN A 338 23.48 -0.63 19.00
CA ASN A 338 22.02 -0.67 18.92
C ASN A 338 21.43 0.64 18.35
N SER A 339 20.10 0.66 18.24
CA SER A 339 19.30 1.87 18.04
C SER A 339 18.92 2.48 19.38
N THR A 340 18.97 3.81 19.49
CA THR A 340 18.39 4.53 20.64
C THR A 340 16.88 4.40 20.72
N GLU A 341 16.21 3.90 19.67
CA GLU A 341 14.80 3.49 19.73
C GLU A 341 14.59 2.28 20.66
N PHE A 342 15.54 1.35 20.70
CA PHE A 342 15.41 0.07 21.42
C PHE A 342 16.19 0.06 22.73
N ASP A 343 17.31 0.76 22.77
CA ASP A 343 18.17 0.90 23.93
C ASP A 343 18.78 2.31 23.96
N GLU A 344 18.17 3.19 24.75
CA GLU A 344 18.61 4.58 24.94
C GLU A 344 20.03 4.68 25.54
N ASN A 345 20.52 3.62 26.19
CA ASN A 345 21.83 3.59 26.84
C ASN A 345 22.86 2.75 26.08
N ALA A 346 22.58 2.42 24.81
CA ALA A 346 23.47 1.60 24.00
C ALA A 346 24.89 2.23 23.96
N PRO A 347 25.96 1.47 24.29
CA PRO A 347 27.33 1.99 24.25
C PRO A 347 27.74 2.42 22.85
N HIS A 348 27.13 1.83 21.81
CA HIS A 348 27.31 2.23 20.43
C HIS A 348 25.96 2.49 19.74
N ALA A 349 25.46 3.73 19.84
CA ALA A 349 24.27 4.21 19.13
C ALA A 349 24.55 4.36 17.61
N VAL A 350 24.54 3.25 16.88
CA VAL A 350 24.78 3.22 15.43
C VAL A 350 23.54 3.65 14.63
N ILE A 351 22.37 3.56 15.25
CA ILE A 351 21.12 4.15 14.77
C ILE A 351 20.65 5.14 15.84
N ASP A 352 20.44 6.40 15.47
CA ASP A 352 20.12 7.45 16.43
C ASP A 352 19.26 8.57 15.80
N LEU A 353 18.71 9.44 16.63
CA LEU A 353 18.16 10.72 16.19
C LEU A 353 19.30 11.64 15.78
N MET A 354 19.11 12.42 14.72
CA MET A 354 20.09 13.45 14.37
C MET A 354 20.16 14.49 15.49
N ALA A 355 21.34 15.02 15.80
CA ALA A 355 21.52 15.99 16.90
C ALA A 355 20.56 17.20 16.81
N GLU A 356 20.27 17.65 15.58
CA GLU A 356 19.34 18.74 15.26
C GLU A 356 17.87 18.40 15.61
N GLN A 357 17.53 17.12 15.80
CA GLN A 357 16.18 16.62 16.10
C GLN A 357 15.96 16.29 17.58
N VAL A 358 17.01 16.28 18.40
CA VAL A 358 16.92 15.93 19.84
C VAL A 358 16.24 17.05 20.64
N GLU A 359 16.38 18.31 20.23
CA GLU A 359 15.77 19.47 20.92
C GLU A 359 14.28 19.70 20.57
N VAL A 360 13.71 18.91 19.65
CA VAL A 360 12.32 19.06 19.19
C VAL A 360 11.39 18.20 20.05
N ILE A 361 10.57 18.86 20.88
CA ILE A 361 9.72 18.24 21.91
C ILE A 361 8.49 17.52 21.30
N ASP A 362 7.97 17.99 20.16
CA ASP A 362 6.82 17.36 19.50
C ASP A 362 7.25 16.09 18.74
N LYS A 363 6.72 14.93 19.15
CA LYS A 363 7.01 13.62 18.53
C LYS A 363 6.75 13.60 17.01
N GLY A 364 5.83 14.42 16.50
CA GLY A 364 5.53 14.53 15.08
C GLY A 364 6.51 15.40 14.26
N ALA A 365 7.21 16.33 14.90
CA ALA A 365 8.01 17.34 14.20
C ALA A 365 9.38 16.85 13.70
N THR A 366 9.77 15.63 14.05
CA THR A 366 11.04 15.00 13.64
C THR A 366 10.85 13.80 12.70
N MET A 367 9.60 13.44 12.39
CA MET A 367 9.30 12.29 11.53
C MET A 367 9.49 12.67 10.06
N ARG A 368 10.28 11.87 9.33
CA ARG A 368 10.38 11.96 7.88
C ARG A 368 9.21 11.22 7.26
N LEU A 369 8.27 11.99 6.74
CA LEU A 369 7.07 11.49 6.07
C LEU A 369 7.04 11.94 4.62
N GLY A 370 6.75 11.01 3.71
CA GLY A 370 6.53 11.32 2.29
C GLY A 370 7.78 11.17 1.44
N ALA A 371 7.75 11.75 0.24
CA ALA A 371 8.80 11.58 -0.75
C ALA A 371 10.05 12.42 -0.42
N TYR A 372 11.21 11.76 -0.32
CA TYR A 372 12.51 12.42 -0.18
C TYR A 372 13.44 12.02 -1.33
N PRO A 373 14.29 12.95 -1.80
CA PRO A 373 15.30 12.63 -2.80
C PRO A 373 16.44 11.80 -2.20
N CYS A 374 16.95 10.85 -2.97
CA CYS A 374 18.12 10.06 -2.64
C CYS A 374 19.08 10.05 -3.84
N ARG A 375 20.36 10.34 -3.61
CA ARG A 375 21.43 10.30 -4.60
C ARG A 375 22.16 8.98 -4.51
N LEU A 376 22.12 8.21 -5.59
CA LEU A 376 22.75 6.90 -5.72
C LEU A 376 24.21 7.02 -6.15
N VAL A 377 25.09 6.34 -5.44
CA VAL A 377 26.54 6.35 -5.68
C VAL A 377 26.88 5.52 -6.92
N THR A 378 27.70 6.05 -7.81
CA THR A 378 28.15 5.34 -9.03
C THR A 378 28.90 4.05 -8.69
N GLY A 379 28.65 2.99 -9.47
CA GLY A 379 29.31 1.69 -9.29
C GLY A 379 28.67 0.80 -8.22
N THR A 380 27.58 1.26 -7.60
CA THR A 380 26.82 0.47 -6.62
C THR A 380 25.71 -0.34 -7.28
N LYS A 381 25.28 -1.41 -6.61
CA LYS A 381 24.14 -2.22 -7.03
C LYS A 381 22.85 -1.40 -7.00
N ALA A 382 22.67 -0.52 -6.03
CA ALA A 382 21.55 0.42 -6.02
C ALA A 382 21.49 1.26 -7.31
N ARG A 383 22.63 1.81 -7.75
CA ARG A 383 22.70 2.60 -8.99
C ARG A 383 22.39 1.77 -10.24
N GLU A 384 22.86 0.53 -10.28
CA GLU A 384 22.56 -0.43 -11.35
C GLU A 384 21.05 -0.73 -11.42
N ILE A 385 20.44 -1.08 -10.28
CA ILE A 385 19.03 -1.48 -10.20
C ILE A 385 18.10 -0.34 -10.65
N TYR A 386 18.35 0.87 -10.19
CA TYR A 386 17.48 2.02 -10.52
C TYR A 386 17.78 2.63 -11.90
N GLY A 387 19.01 2.49 -12.41
CA GLY A 387 19.45 3.13 -13.65
C GLY A 387 19.47 4.67 -13.62
N LYS A 388 19.35 5.29 -12.44
CA LYS A 388 19.21 6.75 -12.24
C LYS A 388 20.16 7.26 -11.17
N GLU A 389 20.58 8.53 -11.28
CA GLU A 389 21.42 9.17 -10.24
C GLU A 389 20.64 9.60 -9.03
N THR A 390 19.50 10.21 -9.27
CA THR A 390 18.63 10.70 -8.22
C THR A 390 17.31 9.99 -8.33
N ILE A 391 16.87 9.45 -7.20
CA ILE A 391 15.56 8.81 -7.03
C ILE A 391 14.76 9.58 -5.99
N SER A 392 13.46 9.28 -5.88
CA SER A 392 12.58 9.89 -4.89
C SER A 392 11.69 8.80 -4.30
N GLU A 393 11.74 8.63 -2.99
CA GLU A 393 11.14 7.49 -2.30
C GLU A 393 10.40 7.91 -1.05
N ARG A 394 9.41 7.11 -0.62
CA ARG A 394 8.53 7.47 0.50
C ARG A 394 9.09 7.00 1.85
N HIS A 395 9.27 7.92 2.78
CA HIS A 395 9.77 7.66 4.14
C HIS A 395 8.64 7.65 5.17
N ARG A 396 8.84 6.86 6.22
CA ARG A 396 8.04 6.85 7.45
C ARG A 396 8.89 6.38 8.63
N HIS A 397 9.88 7.18 9.02
CA HIS A 397 10.73 6.89 10.17
C HIS A 397 11.25 8.18 10.81
N ARG A 398 11.91 8.01 11.96
CA ARG A 398 12.52 9.11 12.72
C ARG A 398 14.02 8.90 12.94
N TRP A 399 14.42 7.66 13.23
CA TRP A 399 15.82 7.31 13.47
C TRP A 399 16.60 7.13 12.17
N GLU A 400 17.88 7.49 12.24
CA GLU A 400 18.82 7.53 11.13
C GLU A 400 20.11 6.79 11.45
N VAL A 401 20.87 6.42 10.41
CA VAL A 401 22.22 5.88 10.61
C VAL A 401 23.12 6.97 11.16
N SER A 402 23.74 6.70 12.31
CA SER A 402 24.63 7.66 12.97
C SER A 402 25.89 7.90 12.14
N ASN A 403 26.11 9.16 11.77
CA ASN A 403 27.26 9.56 10.97
C ASN A 403 28.60 9.28 11.65
N ALA A 404 28.62 9.24 12.98
CA ALA A 404 29.82 8.94 13.78
C ALA A 404 30.38 7.53 13.52
N TYR A 405 29.55 6.61 13.03
CA TYR A 405 29.93 5.21 12.78
C TYR A 405 30.15 4.90 11.29
N ARG A 406 29.97 5.86 10.39
CA ARG A 406 30.07 5.59 8.95
C ARG A 406 31.45 5.10 8.53
N GLU A 407 32.51 5.74 9.02
CA GLU A 407 33.89 5.37 8.65
C GLU A 407 34.19 3.92 9.04
N VAL A 408 33.96 3.55 10.30
CA VAL A 408 34.22 2.17 10.77
C VAL A 408 33.37 1.13 10.04
N LEU A 409 32.10 1.43 9.75
CA LEU A 409 31.22 0.54 8.98
C LEU A 409 31.75 0.35 7.55
N ALA A 410 32.19 1.45 6.90
CA ALA A 410 32.72 1.42 5.54
C ALA A 410 34.04 0.67 5.42
N GLU A 411 34.95 0.86 6.38
CA GLU A 411 36.23 0.15 6.45
C GLU A 411 36.05 -1.38 6.53
N HIS A 412 34.96 -1.83 7.16
CA HIS A 412 34.62 -3.26 7.27
C HIS A 412 33.81 -3.79 6.08
N GLY A 413 33.47 -2.95 5.10
CA GLY A 413 32.89 -3.37 3.82
C GLY A 413 31.42 -3.00 3.62
N MET A 414 30.81 -2.20 4.49
CA MET A 414 29.49 -1.63 4.24
C MET A 414 29.56 -0.46 3.26
N VAL A 415 28.75 -0.50 2.21
CA VAL A 415 28.67 0.59 1.23
C VAL A 415 27.41 1.39 1.48
N PHE A 416 27.54 2.70 1.68
CA PHE A 416 26.42 3.63 1.70
C PHE A 416 26.04 4.01 0.27
N SER A 417 25.23 3.16 -0.37
CA SER A 417 24.96 3.24 -1.81
C SER A 417 23.96 4.33 -2.21
N GLY A 418 23.24 4.89 -1.24
CA GLY A 418 22.32 6.00 -1.44
C GLY A 418 22.38 6.95 -0.24
N LEU A 419 22.50 8.25 -0.52
CA LEU A 419 22.56 9.31 0.49
C LEU A 419 21.55 10.41 0.19
N SER A 420 21.15 11.18 1.20
CA SER A 420 20.45 12.44 0.97
C SER A 420 21.30 13.38 0.09
N PRO A 421 20.70 14.37 -0.61
CA PRO A 421 21.46 15.26 -1.50
C PRO A 421 22.59 16.05 -0.82
N ASP A 422 22.46 16.33 0.47
CA ASP A 422 23.49 16.97 1.30
C ASP A 422 24.54 15.98 1.86
N GLY A 423 24.38 14.69 1.59
CA GLY A 423 25.25 13.60 2.05
C GLY A 423 25.07 13.20 3.52
N LYS A 424 24.20 13.88 4.28
CA LYS A 424 24.10 13.72 5.73
C LYS A 424 23.31 12.49 6.18
N LEU A 425 22.36 11.99 5.38
CA LEU A 425 21.51 10.84 5.72
C LEU A 425 21.86 9.64 4.85
N VAL A 426 21.87 8.45 5.47
CA VAL A 426 22.04 7.19 4.73
C VAL A 426 20.66 6.72 4.33
N GLU A 427 20.40 6.65 3.03
CA GLU A 427 19.12 6.21 2.51
C GLU A 427 19.17 4.75 2.04
N MET A 428 20.35 4.29 1.60
CA MET A 428 20.56 2.90 1.19
C MET A 428 21.94 2.39 1.61
N ILE A 429 21.98 1.09 1.91
CA ILE A 429 23.20 0.34 2.18
C ILE A 429 23.28 -0.92 1.31
N GLU A 430 24.49 -1.37 1.04
CA GLU A 430 24.75 -2.68 0.44
C GLU A 430 26.09 -3.26 0.92
N LEU A 431 26.34 -4.54 0.63
CA LEU A 431 27.61 -5.21 0.93
C LEU A 431 28.28 -5.69 -0.36
N ASN A 432 29.49 -5.21 -0.65
CA ASN A 432 30.23 -5.55 -1.88
C ASN A 432 30.52 -7.05 -2.04
N ASN A 433 30.73 -7.76 -0.93
CA ASN A 433 31.12 -9.18 -0.93
C ASN A 433 29.93 -10.15 -0.86
N HIS A 434 28.71 -9.66 -1.10
CA HIS A 434 27.47 -10.44 -1.04
C HIS A 434 26.74 -10.38 -2.40
N PRO A 435 26.21 -11.51 -2.92
CA PRO A 435 25.59 -11.54 -4.26
C PRO A 435 24.45 -10.51 -4.41
N TRP A 436 23.60 -10.42 -3.40
CA TRP A 436 22.55 -9.39 -3.31
C TRP A 436 22.22 -9.09 -1.85
N PHE A 437 22.74 -7.99 -1.30
CA PHE A 437 22.42 -7.52 0.05
C PHE A 437 22.12 -6.02 -0.06
N VAL A 438 20.87 -5.64 0.09
CA VAL A 438 20.43 -4.25 -0.06
C VAL A 438 19.52 -3.89 1.12
N GLY A 439 19.78 -2.74 1.73
CA GLY A 439 18.87 -2.10 2.67
C GLY A 439 18.47 -0.72 2.17
N CYS A 440 17.24 -0.28 2.44
CA CYS A 440 16.79 1.10 2.23
C CYS A 440 16.01 1.63 3.44
N GLN A 441 16.12 2.94 3.73
CA GLN A 441 15.37 3.59 4.82
C GLN A 441 13.92 3.88 4.43
N PHE A 442 13.67 4.11 3.15
CA PHE A 442 12.34 4.33 2.60
C PHE A 442 11.54 3.03 2.41
N HIS A 443 10.28 3.19 2.04
CA HIS A 443 9.30 2.14 1.77
C HIS A 443 8.98 2.04 0.26
N PRO A 444 9.81 1.32 -0.52
CA PRO A 444 9.63 1.18 -1.97
C PRO A 444 8.34 0.42 -2.34
N GLU A 445 7.77 -0.34 -1.41
CA GLU A 445 6.53 -1.08 -1.61
C GLU A 445 5.34 -0.17 -1.92
N PHE A 446 5.38 1.09 -1.49
CA PHE A 446 4.32 2.06 -1.75
C PHE A 446 4.32 2.59 -3.19
N LEU A 447 5.41 2.43 -3.93
CA LEU A 447 5.52 2.86 -5.33
C LEU A 447 5.42 1.71 -6.33
N SER A 448 5.37 0.46 -5.84
CA SER A 448 5.27 -0.72 -6.70
C SER A 448 3.88 -0.87 -7.29
N LYS A 449 3.79 -1.06 -8.61
CA LYS A 449 2.54 -1.32 -9.34
C LYS A 449 2.65 -2.61 -10.14
N PRO A 450 1.54 -3.32 -10.43
CA PRO A 450 1.60 -4.52 -11.26
C PRO A 450 2.06 -4.20 -12.69
N THR A 451 1.72 -3.02 -13.18
CA THR A 451 2.10 -2.52 -14.52
C THR A 451 3.49 -1.89 -14.58
N SER A 452 4.04 -1.52 -13.42
CA SER A 452 5.38 -0.96 -13.27
C SER A 452 5.98 -1.45 -11.95
N PRO A 453 6.41 -2.73 -11.89
CA PRO A 453 7.00 -3.29 -10.69
C PRO A 453 8.19 -2.47 -10.20
N HIS A 454 8.27 -2.24 -8.89
CA HIS A 454 9.35 -1.45 -8.34
C HIS A 454 10.72 -2.14 -8.58
N PRO A 455 11.76 -1.42 -9.05
CA PRO A 455 13.04 -2.02 -9.44
C PRO A 455 13.72 -2.86 -8.35
N LEU A 456 13.68 -2.40 -7.08
CA LEU A 456 14.24 -3.18 -5.97
C LEU A 456 13.55 -4.53 -5.77
N PHE A 457 12.23 -4.60 -5.90
CA PHE A 457 11.49 -5.87 -5.75
C PHE A 457 11.71 -6.79 -6.96
N ALA A 458 11.74 -6.24 -8.17
CA ALA A 458 12.06 -7.01 -9.37
C ALA A 458 13.49 -7.59 -9.29
N SER A 459 14.47 -6.78 -8.88
CA SER A 459 15.87 -7.23 -8.71
C SER A 459 16.01 -8.23 -7.57
N PHE A 460 15.33 -8.03 -6.44
CA PHE A 460 15.35 -8.95 -5.31
C PHE A 460 14.82 -10.34 -5.66
N VAL A 461 13.68 -10.41 -6.37
CA VAL A 461 13.11 -11.68 -6.83
C VAL A 461 14.02 -12.35 -7.87
N ALA A 462 14.65 -11.58 -8.77
CA ALA A 462 15.65 -12.10 -9.70
C ALA A 462 16.86 -12.70 -8.95
N ALA A 463 17.33 -12.06 -7.89
CA ALA A 463 18.42 -12.57 -7.06
C ALA A 463 18.03 -13.86 -6.31
N ALA A 464 16.79 -13.93 -5.81
CA ALA A 464 16.24 -15.15 -5.22
C ALA A 464 16.23 -16.32 -6.22
N LEU A 465 15.83 -16.06 -7.47
CA LEU A 465 15.87 -17.05 -8.54
C LEU A 465 17.28 -17.55 -8.84
N ALA A 466 18.24 -16.62 -8.93
CA ALA A 466 19.64 -16.96 -9.17
C ALA A 466 20.22 -17.80 -8.04
N HIS A 467 19.91 -17.46 -6.78
CA HIS A 467 20.32 -18.24 -5.61
C HIS A 467 19.72 -19.65 -5.61
N LYS A 468 18.43 -19.77 -5.94
CA LYS A 468 17.74 -21.06 -6.07
C LYS A 468 18.39 -21.96 -7.13
N ALA A 469 18.77 -21.37 -8.27
CA ALA A 469 19.45 -22.11 -9.34
C ALA A 469 20.84 -22.60 -8.89
N GLY A 470 21.60 -21.76 -8.18
CA GLY A 470 22.92 -22.10 -7.65
C GLY A 470 22.92 -23.18 -6.55
N LYS A 471 21.80 -23.41 -5.86
CA LYS A 471 21.65 -24.55 -4.93
C LYS A 471 21.41 -25.90 -5.61
N LYS A 472 20.94 -25.88 -6.87
CA LYS A 472 20.61 -27.09 -7.64
C LYS A 472 21.79 -27.61 -8.46
N SER A 473 22.79 -26.77 -8.70
CA SER A 473 24.10 -27.13 -9.25
C SER A 473 25.03 -27.59 -8.15
#